data_AF-A0A4S5DZX3-F1
#
_entry.id   AF-A0A4S5DZX3-F1
#
_cell.length_a   1.000
_cell.length_b   1.000
_cell.length_c   1.000
_cell.angle_alpha   90.00
_cell.angle_beta   90.00
_cell.angle_gamma   90.00
#
_symmetry.space_group_name_H-M   'P 1'
#
loop_
_entity.id
_entity.type
_entity.pdbx_description
1 polymer ?
#
loop_
_entity_poly.entity_id
_entity_poly.type
_entity_poly.pdbx_seq_one_letter_code
_entity_poly.pdbx_strand_id
1 'polypeptide(L)'
;MTRDPKLPKGSVRLSTGGLMKYGLITITAAVLLLTGCSSSRTSATPSTSASTSAEPTTAERTPTQQPTQTQPTVTAPPPTVSSLTRDEQIEEVFLDQVRGAQPNLESREGDGMVIIAEAFCTGYDNGATSNEINDFILEAAGDAYTVMELVTIHGAAVGAFCPEHIDKLG
;
A
#
# COMPACT_ATOMS: atom_id res chain seq x y z
N MET A 1 31.14 -7.76 -12.76
CA MET A 1 30.60 -9.13 -12.85
C MET A 1 29.10 -9.02 -13.05
N THR A 2 28.67 -9.02 -14.31
CA THR A 2 27.30 -8.83 -14.77
C THR A 2 26.57 -10.18 -14.66
N ARG A 3 25.52 -10.26 -13.83
CA ARG A 3 24.65 -11.44 -13.76
C ARG A 3 23.38 -11.16 -14.54
N ASP A 4 23.25 -11.84 -15.68
CA ASP A 4 22.00 -11.96 -16.46
C ASP A 4 20.94 -12.70 -15.64
N PRO A 5 19.76 -12.11 -15.35
CA PRO A 5 18.65 -12.85 -14.77
C PRO A 5 17.95 -13.66 -15.88
N LYS A 6 18.17 -14.97 -15.86
CA LYS A 6 17.49 -15.94 -16.71
C LYS A 6 16.05 -16.15 -16.21
N LEU A 7 15.10 -15.47 -16.84
CA LEU A 7 13.66 -15.67 -16.62
C LEU A 7 13.25 -17.13 -16.89
N PRO A 8 12.59 -17.83 -15.94
CA PRO A 8 12.04 -19.15 -16.19
C PRO A 8 10.80 -19.04 -17.08
N LYS A 9 10.84 -19.69 -18.25
CA LYS A 9 9.67 -19.93 -19.10
C LYS A 9 8.76 -20.96 -18.43
N GLY A 10 8.01 -20.53 -17.42
CA GLY A 10 6.93 -21.31 -16.82
C GLY A 10 5.62 -21.00 -17.54
N SER A 11 5.18 -21.89 -18.42
CA SER A 11 3.82 -21.85 -18.96
C SER A 11 2.83 -22.14 -17.83
N VAL A 12 2.20 -21.09 -17.30
CA VAL A 12 1.05 -21.23 -16.41
C VAL A 12 -0.11 -21.76 -17.25
N ARG A 13 -0.39 -23.05 -17.14
CA ARG A 13 -1.63 -23.64 -17.64
C ARG A 13 -2.75 -23.19 -16.72
N LEU A 14 -3.60 -22.27 -17.20
CA LEU A 14 -4.91 -22.00 -16.61
C LEU A 14 -5.69 -23.32 -16.57
N SER A 15 -5.83 -23.89 -15.37
CA SER A 15 -6.68 -25.05 -15.12
C SER A 15 -8.10 -24.54 -14.95
N THR A 16 -8.83 -24.46 -16.06
CA THR A 16 -10.29 -24.30 -16.11
C THR A 16 -10.97 -25.53 -15.53
N GLY A 17 -11.40 -25.45 -14.27
CA GLY A 17 -12.17 -26.51 -13.62
C GLY A 17 -13.06 -25.97 -12.52
N GLY A 18 -14.32 -25.66 -12.84
CA GLY A 18 -15.30 -25.23 -11.84
C GLY A 18 -16.58 -24.60 -12.39
N LEU A 19 -17.25 -25.26 -13.34
CA LEU A 19 -18.60 -24.89 -13.78
C LEU A 19 -19.61 -25.02 -12.61
N MET A 20 -20.23 -23.92 -12.19
CA MET A 20 -21.58 -23.94 -11.60
C MET A 20 -22.46 -22.82 -12.20
N LYS A 21 -23.06 -23.17 -13.34
CA LYS A 21 -24.47 -22.92 -13.72
C LYS A 21 -25.10 -21.56 -13.35
N TYR A 22 -24.73 -20.48 -14.02
CA TYR A 22 -25.67 -19.38 -14.26
C TYR A 22 -25.43 -18.75 -15.64
N GLY A 23 -26.51 -18.64 -16.41
CA GLY A 23 -26.68 -17.58 -17.41
C GLY A 23 -25.90 -17.74 -18.71
N LEU A 24 -26.43 -18.57 -19.61
CA LEU A 24 -26.13 -18.57 -21.04
C LEU A 24 -26.39 -17.17 -21.66
N ILE A 25 -25.34 -16.34 -21.83
CA ILE A 25 -25.35 -15.22 -22.77
C ILE A 25 -24.13 -15.33 -23.68
N THR A 26 -24.37 -15.94 -24.83
CA THR A 26 -23.53 -15.91 -26.02
C THR A 26 -23.48 -14.50 -26.62
N ILE A 27 -22.31 -13.84 -26.62
CA ILE A 27 -22.03 -12.76 -27.59
C ILE A 27 -20.59 -12.90 -28.11
N THR A 28 -20.50 -13.58 -29.25
CA THR A 28 -19.68 -13.28 -30.44
C THR A 28 -18.36 -12.53 -30.28
N ALA A 29 -17.28 -13.23 -30.61
CA ALA A 29 -16.06 -12.66 -31.13
C ALA A 29 -16.33 -11.82 -32.40
N ALA A 30 -15.83 -10.59 -32.41
CA ALA A 30 -15.58 -9.83 -33.63
C ALA A 30 -14.30 -9.01 -33.48
N VAL A 31 -13.32 -9.41 -34.28
CA VAL A 31 -12.11 -8.70 -34.67
C VAL A 31 -12.42 -7.24 -35.01
N LEU A 32 -11.58 -6.29 -34.56
CA LEU A 32 -11.21 -5.11 -35.36
C LEU A 32 -9.96 -4.41 -34.79
N LEU A 33 -8.90 -4.54 -35.57
CA LEU A 33 -7.71 -3.70 -35.59
C LEU A 33 -8.09 -2.21 -35.66
N LEU A 34 -7.57 -1.38 -34.75
CA LEU A 34 -7.19 0.02 -35.00
C LEU A 34 -6.07 0.39 -34.01
N THR A 35 -4.78 0.37 -34.41
CA THR A 35 -4.04 1.53 -34.92
C THR A 35 -4.48 2.86 -34.30
N GLY A 36 -3.67 3.36 -33.36
CA GLY A 36 -3.80 4.69 -32.79
C GLY A 36 -2.51 5.14 -32.09
N CYS A 37 -1.43 5.32 -32.87
CA CYS A 37 -0.31 6.16 -32.44
C CYS A 37 -0.82 7.59 -32.25
N SER A 38 -0.81 8.10 -31.02
CA SER A 38 -0.79 9.54 -30.78
C SER A 38 0.29 9.87 -29.78
N SER A 39 1.45 10.17 -30.33
CA SER A 39 2.53 10.90 -29.69
C SER A 39 2.03 12.27 -29.24
N SER A 40 2.04 12.53 -27.94
CA SER A 40 2.01 13.89 -27.40
C SER A 40 3.14 14.04 -26.38
N ARG A 41 4.34 14.37 -26.87
CA ARG A 41 5.40 14.96 -26.05
C ARG A 41 4.98 16.38 -25.70
N THR A 42 4.59 16.61 -24.46
CA THR A 42 4.59 17.96 -23.89
C THR A 42 5.80 18.06 -22.98
N SER A 43 6.86 18.68 -23.51
CA SER A 43 7.99 19.13 -22.70
C SER A 43 7.52 20.31 -21.87
N ALA A 44 7.24 20.08 -20.58
CA ALA A 44 7.10 21.14 -19.60
C ALA A 44 8.46 21.42 -18.96
N THR A 45 8.92 22.66 -19.15
CA THR A 45 10.10 23.26 -18.55
C THR A 45 10.04 23.16 -17.01
N PRO A 46 11.04 22.61 -16.32
CA PRO A 46 11.14 22.77 -14.87
C PRO A 46 11.57 24.21 -14.56
N SER A 47 10.69 24.99 -13.95
CA SER A 47 11.07 26.22 -13.24
C SER A 47 11.72 25.82 -11.93
N THR A 48 13.04 25.95 -11.88
CA THR A 48 13.84 25.90 -10.66
C THR A 48 13.52 27.12 -9.80
N SER A 49 12.66 26.94 -8.80
CA SER A 49 12.54 27.87 -7.68
C SER A 49 13.52 27.45 -6.59
N ALA A 50 14.60 28.21 -6.47
CA ALA A 50 15.50 28.14 -5.32
C ALA A 50 14.76 28.67 -4.07
N SER A 51 14.50 27.80 -3.10
CA SER A 51 14.04 28.20 -1.77
C SER A 51 15.16 27.99 -0.76
N THR A 52 15.82 29.10 -0.47
CA THR A 52 16.30 29.58 0.83
C THR A 52 16.49 28.53 1.92
N SER A 53 17.78 28.24 2.17
CA SER A 53 18.31 27.64 3.39
C SER A 53 17.92 28.48 4.60
N ALA A 54 17.01 27.98 5.43
CA ALA A 54 16.76 28.53 6.75
C ALA A 54 17.76 27.92 7.74
N GLU A 55 18.53 28.81 8.36
CA GLU A 55 19.52 28.56 9.40
C GLU A 55 18.87 27.91 10.63
N PRO A 56 19.44 26.82 11.19
CA PRO A 56 18.94 26.24 12.43
C PRO A 56 19.38 27.10 13.63
N THR A 57 18.49 27.95 14.13
CA THR A 57 18.63 28.58 15.45
C THR A 57 18.56 27.50 16.52
N THR A 58 19.74 27.11 17.00
CA THR A 58 19.91 26.23 18.16
C THR A 58 19.56 27.02 19.42
N ALA A 59 18.31 26.93 19.87
CA ALA A 59 17.93 27.35 21.21
C ALA A 59 18.31 26.23 22.19
N GLU A 60 19.49 26.36 22.80
CA GLU A 60 19.96 25.55 23.92
C GLU A 60 18.98 25.70 25.10
N ARG A 61 18.05 24.74 25.26
CA ARG A 61 17.16 24.69 26.42
C ARG A 61 17.90 23.96 27.54
N THR A 62 18.29 24.70 28.57
CA THR A 62 18.72 24.16 29.86
C THR A 62 17.69 23.15 30.36
N PRO A 63 18.07 21.90 30.68
CA PRO A 63 17.16 20.93 31.27
C PRO A 63 16.83 21.38 32.70
N THR A 64 15.62 21.89 32.91
CA THR A 64 15.07 22.01 34.27
C THR A 64 14.84 20.59 34.77
N GLN A 65 15.63 20.15 35.74
CA GLN A 65 15.45 18.85 36.39
C GLN A 65 14.05 18.81 37.03
N GLN A 66 13.16 18.02 36.43
CA GLN A 66 11.86 17.74 37.00
C GLN A 66 12.06 16.89 38.26
N PRO A 67 11.49 17.27 39.42
CA PRO A 67 11.64 16.51 40.66
C PRO A 67 11.15 15.08 40.46
N THR A 68 12.02 14.12 40.76
CA THR A 68 11.72 12.70 40.81
C THR A 68 10.63 12.46 41.84
N GLN A 69 9.38 12.37 41.40
CA GLN A 69 8.31 11.82 42.24
C GLN A 69 8.52 10.32 42.32
N THR A 70 8.81 9.84 43.53
CA THR A 70 8.77 8.42 43.89
C THR A 70 7.33 7.93 43.75
N GLN A 71 6.97 7.47 42.56
CA GLN A 71 5.65 6.92 42.32
C GLN A 71 5.55 5.56 43.02
N PRO A 72 4.51 5.32 43.83
CA PRO A 72 4.32 4.04 44.49
C PRO A 72 4.25 2.92 43.45
N THR A 73 5.03 1.86 43.67
CA THR A 73 5.03 0.64 42.87
C THR A 73 3.66 -0.04 43.02
N VAL A 74 2.72 0.34 42.17
CA VAL A 74 1.49 -0.44 41.95
C VAL A 74 1.93 -1.66 41.18
N THR A 75 1.83 -2.84 41.80
CA THR A 75 2.02 -4.13 41.13
C THR A 75 1.00 -4.21 40.00
N ALA A 76 1.43 -3.85 38.79
CA ALA A 76 0.61 -3.97 37.59
C ALA A 76 0.25 -5.45 37.40
N PRO A 77 -1.02 -5.77 37.05
CA PRO A 77 -1.38 -7.12 36.67
C PRO A 77 -0.44 -7.59 35.53
N PRO A 78 -0.05 -8.88 35.52
CA PRO A 78 0.82 -9.40 34.48
C PRO A 78 0.20 -9.10 33.10
N PRO A 79 1.00 -8.65 32.12
CA PRO A 79 0.47 -8.29 30.81
C PRO A 79 -0.22 -9.50 30.21
N THR A 80 -1.47 -9.32 29.78
CA THR A 80 -2.18 -10.30 28.96
C THR A 80 -1.38 -10.45 27.67
N VAL A 81 -0.62 -11.53 27.56
CA VAL A 81 0.05 -11.89 26.31
C VAL A 81 -1.04 -12.14 25.28
N SER A 82 -1.09 -11.31 24.23
CA SER A 82 -2.00 -11.52 23.11
C SER A 82 -1.73 -12.91 22.54
N SER A 83 -2.79 -13.72 22.42
CA SER A 83 -2.70 -15.07 21.83
C SER A 83 -2.58 -15.05 20.31
N LEU A 84 -2.67 -13.86 19.70
CA LEU A 84 -2.55 -13.67 18.27
C LEU A 84 -1.11 -13.88 17.81
N THR A 85 -0.97 -14.55 16.67
CA THR A 85 0.28 -14.64 15.92
C THR A 85 0.75 -13.25 15.49
N ARG A 86 2.02 -13.15 15.09
CA ARG A 86 2.58 -11.86 14.67
C ARG A 86 1.83 -11.31 13.45
N ASP A 87 1.45 -12.18 12.51
CA ASP A 87 0.78 -11.80 11.27
C ASP A 87 -0.64 -11.30 11.57
N GLU A 88 -1.39 -11.99 12.43
CA GLU A 88 -2.71 -11.54 12.89
C GLU A 88 -2.65 -10.18 13.60
N GLN A 89 -1.59 -9.92 14.39
CA GLN A 89 -1.41 -8.60 15.01
C GLN A 89 -1.13 -7.49 13.97
N ILE A 90 -0.39 -7.80 12.91
CA ILE A 90 -0.12 -6.84 11.82
C ILE A 90 -1.41 -6.55 11.07
N GLU A 91 -2.19 -7.59 10.74
CA GLU A 91 -3.48 -7.46 10.09
C GLU A 91 -4.46 -6.62 10.93
N GLU A 92 -4.54 -6.87 12.23
CA GLU A 92 -5.41 -6.11 13.13
C GLU A 92 -5.05 -4.62 13.15
N VAL A 93 -3.75 -4.30 13.30
CA VAL A 93 -3.26 -2.91 13.29
C VAL A 93 -3.50 -2.24 11.94
N PHE A 94 -3.28 -2.96 10.84
CA PHE A 94 -3.54 -2.48 9.49
C PHE A 94 -5.04 -2.13 9.32
N LEU A 95 -5.93 -3.04 9.68
CA LEU A 95 -7.37 -2.84 9.55
C LEU A 95 -7.88 -1.70 10.45
N ASP A 96 -7.36 -1.60 11.67
CA ASP A 96 -7.67 -0.49 12.59
C ASP A 96 -7.25 0.86 11.99
N GLN A 97 -6.02 0.95 11.46
CA GLN A 97 -5.51 2.17 10.83
C GLN A 97 -6.32 2.57 9.61
N VAL A 98 -6.61 1.62 8.71
CA VAL A 98 -7.39 1.88 7.48
C VAL A 98 -8.80 2.35 7.82
N ARG A 99 -9.49 1.67 8.74
CA ARG A 99 -10.86 2.02 9.15
C ARG A 99 -10.92 3.31 9.97
N GLY A 100 -9.90 3.58 10.78
CA GLY A 100 -9.76 4.84 11.51
C GLY A 100 -9.57 6.04 10.58
N ALA A 101 -8.85 5.86 9.47
CA ALA A 101 -8.66 6.91 8.47
C ALA A 101 -9.83 7.06 7.49
N GLN A 102 -10.53 5.96 7.16
CA GLN A 102 -11.64 5.92 6.21
C GLN A 102 -12.83 5.14 6.83
N PRO A 103 -13.72 5.81 7.58
CA PRO A 103 -14.84 5.15 8.27
C PRO A 103 -15.81 4.40 7.34
N ASN A 104 -15.89 4.80 6.07
CA ASN A 104 -16.61 4.09 5.01
C ASN A 104 -16.12 2.65 4.77
N LEU A 105 -14.89 2.31 5.18
CA LEU A 105 -14.31 0.98 5.09
C LEU A 105 -14.64 0.08 6.29
N GLU A 106 -15.30 0.60 7.33
CA GLU A 106 -15.64 -0.19 8.52
C GLU A 106 -16.58 -1.37 8.19
N SER A 107 -17.49 -1.16 7.24
CA SER A 107 -18.42 -2.20 6.77
C SER A 107 -17.84 -3.13 5.70
N ARG A 108 -16.60 -2.92 5.27
CA ARG A 108 -15.92 -3.75 4.26
C ARG A 108 -15.27 -4.97 4.90
N GLU A 109 -15.26 -6.06 4.16
CA GLU A 109 -14.58 -7.30 4.54
C GLU A 109 -13.07 -7.04 4.69
N GLY A 110 -12.52 -7.45 5.85
CA GLY A 110 -11.11 -7.24 6.18
C GLY A 110 -10.19 -7.96 5.20
N ASP A 111 -10.50 -9.23 4.90
CA ASP A 111 -9.73 -10.10 4.01
C ASP A 111 -9.49 -9.46 2.64
N GLY A 112 -10.50 -8.78 2.07
CA GLY A 112 -10.35 -8.09 0.80
C GLY A 112 -9.36 -6.92 0.85
N MET A 113 -9.33 -6.18 1.96
CA MET A 113 -8.36 -5.09 2.16
C MET A 113 -6.95 -5.63 2.41
N VAL A 114 -6.81 -6.73 3.15
CA VAL A 114 -5.51 -7.40 3.37
C VAL A 114 -4.93 -7.92 2.06
N ILE A 115 -5.74 -8.56 1.21
CA ILE A 115 -5.30 -9.03 -0.12
C ILE A 115 -4.79 -7.86 -0.98
N ILE A 116 -5.49 -6.71 -0.97
CA ILE A 116 -5.05 -5.52 -1.70
C ILE A 116 -3.74 -4.98 -1.11
N ALA A 117 -3.61 -4.96 0.21
CA ALA A 117 -2.39 -4.53 0.89
C ALA A 117 -1.17 -5.39 0.52
N GLU A 118 -1.31 -6.72 0.55
CA GLU A 118 -0.28 -7.66 0.14
C GLU A 118 0.08 -7.52 -1.34
N ALA A 119 -0.91 -7.20 -2.20
CA ALA A 119 -0.67 -6.96 -3.62
C ALA A 119 0.22 -5.72 -3.86
N PHE A 120 0.05 -4.65 -3.06
CA PHE A 120 0.95 -3.49 -3.13
C PHE A 120 2.39 -3.87 -2.77
N CYS A 121 2.57 -4.60 -1.66
CA CYS A 121 3.89 -5.07 -1.24
C CYS A 121 4.54 -5.98 -2.27
N THR A 122 3.76 -6.92 -2.82
CA THR A 122 4.20 -7.80 -3.92
C THR A 122 4.61 -6.99 -5.16
N GLY A 123 3.88 -5.92 -5.49
CA GLY A 123 4.26 -5.01 -6.57
C GLY A 123 5.65 -4.42 -6.36
N TYR A 124 5.90 -3.89 -5.16
CA TYR A 124 7.19 -3.30 -4.82
C TYR A 124 8.34 -4.31 -4.76
N ASP A 125 8.10 -5.52 -4.26
CA ASP A 125 9.07 -6.62 -4.27
C ASP A 125 9.48 -7.01 -5.69
N ASN A 126 8.54 -6.91 -6.64
CA ASN A 126 8.79 -7.14 -8.06
C ASN A 126 9.38 -5.93 -8.79
N GLY A 127 9.69 -4.86 -8.08
CA GLY A 127 10.34 -3.67 -8.63
C GLY A 127 9.39 -2.62 -9.21
N ALA A 128 8.08 -2.70 -8.92
CA ALA A 128 7.16 -1.63 -9.28
C ALA A 128 7.59 -0.30 -8.66
N THR A 129 7.39 0.77 -9.41
CA THR A 129 7.59 2.16 -9.01
C THR A 129 6.32 2.72 -8.39
N SER A 130 6.45 3.81 -7.63
CA SER A 130 5.30 4.51 -7.04
C SER A 130 4.30 5.00 -8.09
N ASN A 131 4.77 5.35 -9.30
CA ASN A 131 3.91 5.73 -10.40
C ASN A 131 3.08 4.54 -10.92
N GLU A 132 3.69 3.36 -11.06
CA GLU A 132 2.97 2.15 -11.50
C GLU A 132 1.93 1.71 -10.45
N ILE A 133 2.25 1.85 -9.16
CA ILE A 133 1.28 1.60 -8.08
C ILE A 133 0.15 2.64 -8.11
N ASN A 134 0.46 3.92 -8.36
CA ASN A 134 -0.55 4.95 -8.48
C ASN A 134 -1.47 4.73 -9.69
N ASP A 135 -0.92 4.30 -10.83
CA ASP A 135 -1.71 3.94 -12.00
C ASP A 135 -2.62 2.74 -11.70
N PHE A 136 -2.12 1.73 -10.99
CA PHE A 136 -2.92 0.61 -10.50
C PHE A 136 -4.07 1.08 -9.58
N ILE A 137 -3.80 2.02 -8.66
CA ILE A 137 -4.84 2.60 -7.80
C ILE A 137 -5.91 3.31 -8.63
N LEU A 138 -5.51 4.09 -9.63
CA LEU A 138 -6.44 4.82 -10.49
C LEU A 138 -7.28 3.88 -11.37
N GLU A 139 -6.69 2.77 -11.83
CA GLU A 139 -7.38 1.75 -12.62
C GLU A 139 -8.35 0.91 -11.76
N ALA A 140 -7.95 0.55 -10.53
CA ALA A 140 -8.79 -0.21 -9.60
C ALA A 140 -9.88 0.64 -8.93
N ALA A 141 -9.75 1.96 -8.93
CA ALA A 141 -10.76 2.86 -8.38
C ALA A 141 -12.02 2.87 -9.25
N GLY A 142 -13.19 2.77 -8.61
CA GLY A 142 -14.50 2.83 -9.28
C GLY A 142 -15.32 1.55 -9.20
N ASP A 143 -14.71 0.41 -8.89
CA ASP A 143 -15.42 -0.86 -8.70
C ASP A 143 -15.89 -1.03 -7.26
N ALA A 144 -14.94 -1.19 -6.34
CA ALA A 144 -15.21 -1.45 -4.93
C ALA A 144 -14.73 -0.32 -4.00
N TYR A 145 -13.73 0.45 -4.44
CA TYR A 145 -13.07 1.48 -3.67
C TYR A 145 -12.90 2.76 -4.48
N THR A 146 -12.85 3.89 -3.79
CA THR A 146 -12.45 5.19 -4.28
C THR A 146 -10.92 5.29 -4.31
N VAL A 147 -10.39 6.24 -5.08
CA VAL A 147 -8.95 6.54 -5.12
C VAL A 147 -8.43 6.83 -3.71
N MET A 148 -9.14 7.62 -2.91
CA MET A 148 -8.71 7.98 -1.56
C MET A 148 -8.67 6.78 -0.60
N GLU A 149 -9.64 5.87 -0.68
CA GLU A 149 -9.63 4.63 0.09
C GLU A 149 -8.43 3.76 -0.29
N LEU A 150 -8.15 3.60 -1.59
CA LEU A 150 -7.01 2.81 -2.07
C LEU A 150 -5.66 3.43 -1.71
N VAL A 151 -5.53 4.76 -1.74
CA VAL A 151 -4.32 5.46 -1.27
C VAL A 151 -4.12 5.25 0.24
N THR A 152 -5.20 5.29 1.04
CA THR A 152 -5.12 4.98 2.47
C THR A 152 -4.70 3.53 2.70
N ILE A 153 -5.30 2.57 2.00
CA ILE A 153 -4.93 1.15 2.06
C ILE A 153 -3.46 0.98 1.69
N HIS A 154 -3.00 1.60 0.60
CA HIS A 154 -1.61 1.55 0.16
C HIS A 154 -0.63 2.08 1.22
N GLY A 155 -0.89 3.25 1.81
CA GLY A 155 -0.01 3.82 2.84
C GLY A 155 0.05 2.98 4.11
N ALA A 156 -1.10 2.48 4.57
CA ALA A 156 -1.17 1.57 5.73
C ALA A 156 -0.49 0.22 5.42
N ALA A 157 -0.68 -0.30 4.20
CA ALA A 157 -0.08 -1.55 3.76
C ALA A 157 1.45 -1.51 3.80
N VAL A 158 2.05 -0.45 3.24
CA VAL A 158 3.51 -0.28 3.27
C VAL A 158 4.02 -0.12 4.70
N GLY A 159 3.31 0.60 5.55
CA GLY A 159 3.69 0.74 6.96
C GLY A 159 3.62 -0.57 7.76
N ALA A 160 2.64 -1.43 7.45
CA ALA A 160 2.35 -2.63 8.24
C ALA A 160 3.04 -3.89 7.68
N PHE A 161 2.92 -4.16 6.38
CA PHE A 161 3.31 -5.42 5.74
C PHE A 161 4.69 -5.37 5.08
N CYS A 162 5.10 -4.23 4.52
CA CYS A 162 6.37 -4.11 3.80
C CYS A 162 7.11 -2.78 4.10
N PRO A 163 7.52 -2.57 5.36
CA PRO A 163 8.13 -1.31 5.81
C PRO A 163 9.44 -0.96 5.10
N GLU A 164 10.10 -1.93 4.46
CA GLU A 164 11.29 -1.73 3.62
C GLU A 164 11.04 -0.88 2.37
N HIS A 165 9.77 -0.73 1.93
CA HIS A 165 9.40 0.09 0.76
C HIS A 165 8.83 1.47 1.15
N ILE A 166 8.98 1.90 2.40
CA ILE A 166 8.46 3.18 2.87
C ILE A 166 9.06 4.39 2.13
N ASP A 167 10.28 4.22 1.60
CA ASP A 167 10.97 5.21 0.77
C ASP A 167 10.28 5.46 -0.58
N LYS A 168 9.41 4.54 -1.01
CA LYS A 168 8.64 4.67 -2.26
C LYS A 168 7.32 5.43 -2.10
N LEU A 169 6.94 5.86 -0.89
CA LEU A 169 5.69 6.60 -0.67
C LEU A 169 5.74 8.09 -1.03
N GLY A 170 6.88 8.62 -1.50
CA GLY A 170 7.10 10.06 -1.74
C GLY A 170 7.77 10.40 -3.06
#